data_AF-A0A7S3YDT7-F1
#
_entry.id   AF-A0A7S3YDT7-F1
#
_cell.length_a   1.000
_cell.length_b   1.000
_cell.length_c   1.000
_cell.angle_alpha   90.00
_cell.angle_beta   90.00
_cell.angle_gamma   90.00
#
_symmetry.space_group_name_H-M   'P 1'
#
loop_
_entity.id
_entity.type
_entity.pdbx_description
1 polymer ?
#
loop_
_entity_poly.entity_id
_entity_poly.type
_entity_poly.pdbx_seq_one_letter_code
_entity_poly.pdbx_strand_id
1 'polypeptide(L)'
;KHLGGLERARLCMSYEAQLKVAKEFMARRIGEGNEVVAVIGHYMRKRDWVGNFRNLDECFVPRDFSIPRLMPEVRHRLIRNVQYFLSNYVLFALIVLFYGIFRSTVALICVLCLCICWHYVLKLKHIQFGDVVLAETYKLWFMATVSFIVLLLCAGHVLLWILIFTLLPVLTHAALHVPMHIEPNKKDDDIDPEVCPHCTESLF
;
A
#
# COMPACT_ATOMS: atom_id res chain seq x y z
N LYS A 1 37.80 -42.43 -14.63
CA LYS A 1 36.64 -42.32 -13.73
C LYS A 1 36.72 -41.16 -12.71
N HIS A 2 37.78 -40.33 -12.67
CA HIS A 2 37.94 -39.27 -11.64
C HIS A 2 37.48 -37.85 -12.02
N LEU A 3 37.12 -37.56 -13.28
CA LEU A 3 36.79 -36.18 -13.71
C LEU A 3 35.37 -35.69 -13.34
N GLY A 4 34.41 -36.60 -13.10
CA GLY A 4 33.02 -36.20 -12.81
C GLY A 4 32.77 -35.57 -11.43
N GLY A 5 33.70 -35.75 -10.47
CA GLY A 5 33.59 -35.15 -9.13
C GLY A 5 33.94 -33.67 -9.10
N LEU A 6 34.91 -33.25 -9.93
CA LEU A 6 35.40 -31.87 -10.00
C LEU A 6 34.39 -30.94 -10.68
N GLU A 7 33.71 -31.39 -11.73
CA GLU A 7 32.63 -30.62 -12.37
C GLU A 7 31.40 -30.46 -11.45
N ARG A 8 31.02 -31.52 -10.72
CA ARG A 8 29.93 -31.44 -9.73
C ARG A 8 30.26 -30.48 -8.58
N ALA A 9 31.50 -30.48 -8.10
CA ALA A 9 31.94 -29.53 -7.08
C ALA A 9 31.89 -28.08 -7.58
N ARG A 10 32.31 -27.81 -8.83
CA ARG A 10 32.18 -26.47 -9.45
C ARG A 10 30.73 -26.03 -9.59
N LEU A 11 29.84 -26.92 -10.02
CA LEU A 11 28.40 -26.60 -10.15
C LEU A 11 27.76 -26.33 -8.77
N CYS A 12 28.13 -27.10 -7.75
CA CYS A 12 27.63 -26.89 -6.39
C CYS A 12 28.10 -25.55 -5.81
N MET A 13 29.39 -25.21 -5.99
CA MET A 13 29.93 -23.91 -5.54
C MET A 13 29.31 -22.73 -6.29
N SER A 14 29.02 -22.89 -7.59
CA SER A 14 28.31 -21.88 -8.38
C SER A 14 26.88 -21.67 -7.87
N TYR A 15 26.16 -22.76 -7.58
CA TYR A 15 24.80 -22.69 -7.06
C TYR A 15 24.72 -22.06 -5.67
N GLU A 16 25.65 -22.40 -4.77
CA GLU A 16 25.71 -21.76 -3.44
C GLU A 16 26.05 -20.27 -3.52
N ALA A 17 26.94 -19.88 -4.43
CA ALA A 17 27.26 -18.47 -4.67
C ALA A 17 26.02 -17.71 -5.17
N GLN A 18 25.28 -18.27 -6.13
CA GLN A 18 24.02 -17.69 -6.63
C GLN A 18 22.97 -17.59 -5.51
N LEU A 19 22.86 -18.62 -4.68
CA LEU A 19 21.91 -18.63 -3.55
C LEU A 19 22.26 -17.58 -2.50
N LYS A 20 23.54 -17.35 -2.23
CA LYS A 20 24.01 -16.34 -1.26
C LYS A 20 23.70 -14.93 -1.76
N VAL A 21 23.98 -14.65 -3.03
CA VAL A 21 23.64 -13.36 -3.67
C VAL A 21 22.12 -13.13 -3.67
N ALA A 22 21.33 -14.15 -4.01
CA ALA A 22 19.87 -14.07 -4.00
C ALA A 22 19.32 -13.79 -2.58
N LYS A 23 19.87 -14.45 -1.55
CA LYS A 23 19.49 -14.22 -0.15
C LYS A 23 19.83 -12.81 0.33
N GLU A 24 21.03 -12.31 0.01
CA GLU A 24 21.45 -10.95 0.38
C GLU A 24 20.63 -9.88 -0.34
N PHE A 25 20.32 -10.08 -1.64
CA PHE A 25 19.45 -9.18 -2.39
C PHE A 25 18.02 -9.13 -1.83
N MET A 26 17.45 -10.29 -1.52
CA MET A 26 16.12 -10.40 -0.89
C MET A 26 16.10 -9.75 0.50
N ALA A 27 17.13 -9.96 1.32
CA ALA A 27 17.24 -9.36 2.64
C ALA A 27 17.32 -7.83 2.59
N ARG A 28 18.07 -7.25 1.64
CA ARG A 28 18.11 -5.80 1.41
C ARG A 28 16.76 -5.24 0.99
N ARG A 29 16.07 -5.91 0.06
CA ARG A 29 14.72 -5.51 -0.38
C ARG A 29 13.68 -5.55 0.75
N ILE A 30 13.76 -6.55 1.61
CA ILE A 30 12.89 -6.65 2.80
C ILE A 30 13.21 -5.52 3.79
N GLY A 31 14.50 -5.19 3.99
CA GLY A 31 14.94 -4.08 4.84
C GLY A 31 14.40 -2.72 4.37
N GLU A 32 14.57 -2.39 3.09
CA GLU A 32 14.00 -1.16 2.49
C GLU A 32 12.47 -1.11 2.61
N GLY A 33 11.80 -2.24 2.37
CA GLY A 33 10.35 -2.34 2.50
C GLY A 33 9.86 -2.03 3.92
N ASN A 34 10.59 -2.50 4.94
CA ASN A 34 10.22 -2.28 6.34
C ASN A 34 10.36 -0.81 6.76
N GLU A 35 11.38 -0.09 6.27
CA GLU A 35 11.54 1.34 6.53
C GLU A 35 10.39 2.14 5.91
N VAL A 36 10.04 1.87 4.65
CA VAL A 36 8.92 2.54 3.97
C VAL A 36 7.61 2.28 4.71
N VAL A 37 7.35 1.04 5.12
CA VAL A 37 6.16 0.68 5.90
C VAL A 37 6.15 1.35 7.27
N ALA A 38 7.30 1.46 7.94
CA ALA A 38 7.42 2.12 9.23
C ALA A 38 7.17 3.63 9.12
N VAL A 39 7.72 4.29 8.10
CA VAL A 39 7.50 5.71 7.81
C VAL A 39 6.03 5.96 7.53
N ILE A 40 5.42 5.19 6.63
CA ILE A 40 3.99 5.30 6.33
C ILE A 40 3.16 5.04 7.59
N GLY A 41 3.50 4.02 8.38
CA GLY A 41 2.82 3.69 9.63
C GLY A 41 2.88 4.82 10.67
N HIS A 42 4.03 5.49 10.78
CA HIS A 42 4.20 6.64 11.66
C HIS A 42 3.33 7.84 11.21
N TYR A 43 3.34 8.15 9.92
CA TYR A 43 2.49 9.18 9.32
C TYR A 43 1.00 8.90 9.49
N MET A 44 0.58 7.64 9.27
CA MET A 44 -0.83 7.23 9.39
C MET A 44 -1.33 7.26 10.84
N ARG A 45 -0.46 6.99 11.83
CA ARG A 45 -0.81 6.97 13.25
C ARG A 45 -0.96 8.36 13.86
N LYS A 46 -0.16 9.33 13.43
CA LYS A 46 -0.22 10.72 13.94
C LYS A 46 -1.36 11.54 13.31
N ARG A 47 -2.00 11.03 12.25
CA ARG A 47 -3.05 11.74 11.53
C ARG A 47 -4.40 11.62 12.26
N ASP A 48 -5.02 12.76 12.55
CA ASP A 48 -6.39 12.80 13.09
C ASP A 48 -7.41 12.54 11.97
N TRP A 49 -7.79 11.27 11.81
CA TRP A 49 -8.69 10.80 10.75
C TRP A 49 -10.11 11.38 10.88
N VAL A 50 -10.63 11.42 12.11
CA VAL A 50 -12.01 11.81 12.40
C VAL A 50 -12.17 13.32 12.56
N GLY A 51 -11.12 14.03 13.00
CA GLY A 51 -11.16 15.49 13.18
C GLY A 51 -11.03 16.30 11.88
N ASN A 52 -10.68 15.64 10.78
CA ASN A 52 -10.37 16.28 9.50
C ASN A 52 -11.33 15.85 8.39
N PHE A 53 -12.55 15.41 8.74
CA PHE A 53 -13.65 15.31 7.77
C PHE A 53 -13.95 16.72 7.28
N ARG A 54 -13.40 17.07 6.11
CA ARG A 54 -13.62 18.39 5.52
C ARG A 54 -14.96 18.41 4.81
N ASN A 55 -15.61 19.56 4.83
CA ASN A 55 -16.90 19.74 4.20
C ASN A 55 -16.83 19.27 2.75
N LEU A 56 -17.73 18.34 2.39
CA LEU A 56 -17.82 17.83 1.02
C LEU A 56 -18.15 18.96 0.04
N ASP A 57 -18.77 20.02 0.53
CA ASP A 57 -19.13 21.22 -0.23
C ASP A 57 -17.90 21.95 -0.80
N GLU A 58 -16.77 21.95 -0.08
CA GLU A 58 -15.50 22.51 -0.58
C GLU A 58 -14.84 21.59 -1.62
N CYS A 59 -15.13 20.30 -1.59
CA CYS A 59 -14.56 19.33 -2.52
C CYS A 59 -15.21 19.39 -3.90
N PHE A 60 -16.48 19.81 -4.02
CA PHE A 60 -17.23 19.75 -5.27
C PHE A 60 -17.53 21.12 -5.89
N VAL A 61 -16.84 22.19 -5.47
CA VAL A 61 -17.07 23.54 -6.00
C VAL A 61 -16.68 23.58 -7.49
N PRO A 62 -17.63 23.80 -8.43
CA PRO A 62 -17.34 23.75 -9.86
C PRO A 62 -16.34 24.81 -10.34
N ARG A 63 -16.12 25.86 -9.54
CA ARG A 63 -15.24 26.99 -9.84
C ARG A 63 -13.75 26.66 -9.62
N ASP A 64 -13.45 25.59 -8.90
CA ASP A 64 -12.07 25.24 -8.53
C ASP A 64 -11.45 24.19 -9.46
N PHE A 65 -12.13 23.83 -10.55
CA PHE A 65 -11.59 22.93 -11.57
C PHE A 65 -10.91 23.71 -12.69
N SER A 66 -9.60 23.48 -12.88
CA SER A 66 -8.85 24.02 -14.02
C SER A 66 -7.95 22.95 -14.64
N ILE A 67 -7.95 22.88 -15.97
CA ILE A 67 -7.11 21.95 -16.72
C ILE A 67 -5.65 22.45 -16.64
N PRO A 68 -4.74 21.71 -15.99
CA PRO A 68 -3.33 22.09 -15.91
C PRO A 68 -2.69 22.03 -17.29
N ARG A 69 -1.84 23.02 -17.60
CA ARG A 69 -1.20 23.14 -18.93
C ARG A 69 0.13 22.38 -19.02
N LEU A 70 0.75 22.03 -17.88
CA LEU A 70 2.08 21.42 -17.79
C LEU A 70 2.12 20.22 -16.82
N MET A 71 2.89 19.18 -17.17
CA MET A 71 3.04 17.95 -16.36
C MET A 71 3.64 18.15 -14.95
N PRO A 72 4.67 19.01 -14.75
CA PRO A 72 5.18 19.32 -13.41
C PRO A 72 4.10 19.92 -12.49
N GLU A 73 3.20 20.70 -13.07
CA GLU A 73 2.10 21.34 -12.34
C GLU A 73 1.06 20.29 -11.88
N VAL A 74 0.75 19.30 -12.71
CA VAL A 74 -0.12 18.17 -12.34
C VAL A 74 0.39 17.46 -11.10
N ARG A 75 1.69 17.13 -11.04
CA ARG A 75 2.29 16.43 -9.89
C ARG A 75 2.18 17.24 -8.61
N HIS A 76 2.41 18.55 -8.69
CA HIS A 76 2.31 19.44 -7.52
C HIS A 76 0.88 19.55 -7.00
N ARG A 77 -0.09 19.67 -7.91
CA ARG A 77 -1.53 19.67 -7.58
C ARG A 77 -1.94 18.33 -6.97
N LEU A 78 -1.46 17.22 -7.53
CA LEU A 78 -1.77 15.87 -7.04
C LEU A 78 -1.31 15.66 -5.60
N ILE A 79 -0.05 15.96 -5.28
CA ILE A 79 0.50 15.75 -3.94
C ILE A 79 -0.27 16.59 -2.91
N ARG A 80 -0.50 17.88 -3.21
CA ARG A 80 -1.22 18.77 -2.29
C ARG A 80 -2.68 18.38 -2.11
N ASN A 81 -3.40 18.10 -3.18
CA ASN A 81 -4.82 17.75 -3.11
C ASN A 81 -5.04 16.37 -2.48
N VAL A 82 -4.14 15.39 -2.71
CA VAL A 82 -4.18 14.08 -2.04
C VAL A 82 -3.96 14.21 -0.55
N GLN A 83 -3.00 15.03 -0.11
CA GLN A 83 -2.75 15.25 1.31
C GLN A 83 -3.92 16.01 1.97
N TYR A 84 -4.50 16.99 1.27
CA TYR A 84 -5.57 17.84 1.76
C TYR A 84 -6.91 17.08 1.90
N PHE A 85 -7.32 16.33 0.88
CA PHE A 85 -8.61 15.62 0.84
C PHE A 85 -8.51 14.12 1.16
N LEU A 86 -7.40 13.65 1.77
CA LEU A 86 -7.17 12.22 2.03
C LEU A 86 -8.35 11.54 2.75
N SER A 87 -8.89 12.17 3.79
CA SER A 87 -10.03 11.62 4.56
C SER A 87 -11.28 11.46 3.69
N ASN A 88 -11.55 12.43 2.81
CA ASN A 88 -12.70 12.40 1.89
C ASN A 88 -12.50 11.32 0.82
N TYR A 89 -11.29 11.15 0.28
CA TYR A 89 -10.99 10.08 -0.67
C TYR A 89 -11.06 8.69 -0.02
N VAL A 90 -10.62 8.55 1.22
CA VAL A 90 -10.73 7.29 1.96
C VAL A 90 -12.19 6.96 2.23
N LEU A 91 -13.01 7.93 2.62
CA LEU A 91 -14.45 7.75 2.79
C LEU A 91 -15.13 7.33 1.47
N PHE A 92 -14.81 8.01 0.37
CA PHE A 92 -15.30 7.64 -0.97
C PHE A 92 -14.88 6.22 -1.35
N ALA A 93 -13.61 5.87 -1.14
CA ALA A 93 -13.11 4.52 -1.39
C ALA A 93 -13.83 3.47 -0.55
N LEU A 94 -14.13 3.75 0.72
CA LEU A 94 -14.93 2.88 1.58
C LEU A 94 -16.35 2.69 1.04
N ILE A 95 -17.02 3.76 0.59
CA ILE A 95 -18.36 3.68 0.01
C ILE A 95 -18.37 2.80 -1.24
N VAL A 96 -17.42 3.02 -2.16
CA VAL A 96 -17.28 2.22 -3.39
C VAL A 96 -16.93 0.76 -3.06
N LEU A 97 -16.09 0.53 -2.05
CA LEU A 97 -15.75 -0.81 -1.56
C LEU A 97 -16.99 -1.54 -1.04
N PHE A 98 -17.76 -0.92 -0.14
CA PHE A 98 -18.99 -1.51 0.37
C PHE A 98 -19.97 -1.80 -0.75
N TYR A 99 -20.20 -0.84 -1.64
CA TYR A 99 -21.07 -1.01 -2.80
C TYR A 99 -20.63 -2.18 -3.71
N GLY A 100 -19.32 -2.29 -3.97
CA GLY A 100 -18.74 -3.39 -4.76
C GLY A 100 -18.93 -4.77 -4.12
N ILE A 101 -18.81 -4.84 -2.78
CA ILE A 101 -19.05 -6.08 -2.02
C ILE A 101 -20.53 -6.45 -2.04
N PHE A 102 -21.44 -5.50 -1.81
CA PHE A 102 -22.89 -5.75 -1.85
C PHE A 102 -23.37 -6.22 -3.23
N ARG A 103 -22.78 -5.71 -4.30
CA ARG A 103 -23.15 -6.08 -5.68
C ARG A 103 -22.68 -7.48 -6.08
N SER A 104 -21.64 -8.01 -5.44
CA SER A 104 -21.06 -9.31 -5.77
C SER A 104 -21.30 -10.32 -4.67
N THR A 105 -22.29 -11.20 -4.88
CA THR A 105 -22.61 -12.32 -3.98
C THR A 105 -21.40 -13.22 -3.71
N VAL A 106 -20.52 -13.40 -4.72
CA VAL A 106 -19.30 -14.23 -4.60
C VAL A 106 -18.27 -13.56 -3.69
N ALA A 107 -18.04 -12.26 -3.83
CA ALA A 107 -17.11 -11.53 -2.96
C ALA A 107 -17.56 -11.56 -1.50
N LEU A 108 -18.86 -11.41 -1.27
CA LEU A 108 -19.46 -11.44 0.06
C LEU A 108 -19.28 -12.82 0.72
N ILE A 109 -19.54 -13.91 -0.01
CA ILE A 109 -19.30 -15.28 0.49
C ILE A 109 -17.82 -15.50 0.79
N CYS A 110 -16.91 -15.10 -0.09
CA CYS A 110 -15.46 -15.25 0.13
C CYS A 110 -14.99 -14.49 1.37
N VAL A 111 -15.45 -13.25 1.57
CA VAL A 111 -15.12 -12.47 2.76
C VAL A 111 -15.67 -13.13 4.02
N LEU A 112 -16.92 -13.62 4.00
CA LEU A 112 -17.49 -14.34 5.15
C LEU A 112 -16.70 -15.61 5.49
N CYS A 113 -16.35 -16.43 4.49
CA CYS A 113 -15.52 -17.62 4.69
C CYS A 113 -14.17 -17.26 5.29
N LEU A 114 -13.53 -16.19 4.80
CA LEU A 114 -12.27 -15.71 5.36
C LEU A 114 -12.43 -15.22 6.80
N CYS A 115 -13.47 -14.44 7.11
CA CYS A 115 -13.74 -14.01 8.48
C CYS A 115 -13.90 -15.19 9.44
N ILE A 116 -14.62 -16.24 9.03
CA ILE A 116 -14.77 -17.47 9.81
C ILE A 116 -13.42 -18.16 9.98
N CYS A 117 -12.67 -18.39 8.90
CA CYS A 117 -11.34 -18.99 8.96
C CYS A 117 -10.38 -18.22 9.87
N TRP A 118 -10.34 -16.89 9.77
CA TRP A 118 -9.54 -16.02 10.63
C TRP A 118 -9.97 -16.12 12.09
N HIS A 119 -11.28 -16.13 12.37
CA HIS A 119 -11.80 -16.29 13.72
C HIS A 119 -11.35 -17.62 14.36
N TYR A 120 -11.35 -18.70 13.59
CA TYR A 120 -10.80 -19.98 14.05
C TYR A 120 -9.29 -19.89 14.26
N VAL A 121 -8.53 -19.43 13.27
CA VAL A 121 -7.06 -19.34 13.33
C VAL A 121 -6.55 -18.48 14.49
N LEU A 122 -7.24 -17.38 14.81
CA LEU A 122 -6.87 -16.51 15.93
C LEU A 122 -7.07 -17.20 17.29
N LYS A 123 -8.02 -18.14 17.39
CA LYS A 123 -8.24 -18.95 18.61
C LYS A 123 -7.23 -20.10 18.75
N LEU A 124 -6.61 -20.54 17.65
CA LEU A 124 -5.56 -21.56 17.70
C LEU A 124 -4.24 -20.94 18.17
N LYS A 125 -3.66 -21.48 19.25
CA LYS A 125 -2.31 -21.09 19.73
C LYS A 125 -1.22 -21.43 18.70
N HIS A 126 -1.31 -22.59 18.06
CA HIS A 126 -0.33 -23.07 17.09
C HIS A 126 -1.04 -23.70 15.90
N ILE A 127 -0.54 -23.48 14.69
CA ILE A 127 -0.94 -24.25 13.51
C ILE A 127 0.16 -25.27 13.29
N GLN A 128 -0.19 -26.54 13.41
CA GLN A 128 0.70 -27.65 13.10
C GLN A 128 0.40 -28.12 11.67
N PHE A 129 1.39 -28.03 10.79
CA PHE A 129 1.37 -28.69 9.49
C PHE A 129 2.32 -29.88 9.56
N GLY A 130 1.80 -31.06 9.90
CA GLY A 130 2.62 -32.24 10.20
C GLY A 130 3.56 -31.97 11.38
N ASP A 131 4.86 -32.18 11.20
CA ASP A 131 5.88 -31.97 12.25
C ASP A 131 6.35 -30.52 12.41
N VAL A 132 5.88 -29.59 11.56
CA VAL A 132 6.32 -28.18 11.61
C VAL A 132 5.32 -27.35 12.42
N VAL A 133 5.79 -26.85 13.56
CA VAL A 133 5.06 -25.88 14.39
C VAL A 133 5.39 -24.48 13.87
N LEU A 134 4.42 -23.78 13.28
CA LEU A 134 4.60 -22.39 12.90
C LEU A 134 4.58 -21.49 14.14
N ALA A 135 5.63 -20.68 14.31
CA ALA A 135 5.63 -19.62 15.32
C ALA A 135 4.52 -18.60 15.02
N GLU A 136 4.00 -17.94 16.06
CA GLU A 136 2.81 -17.10 15.97
C GLU A 136 2.93 -15.93 14.96
N THR A 137 4.12 -15.35 14.82
CA THR A 137 4.38 -14.29 13.83
C THR A 137 4.27 -14.84 12.40
N TYR A 138 4.89 -15.99 12.12
CA TYR A 138 4.82 -16.63 10.80
C TYR A 138 3.43 -17.16 10.48
N LYS A 139 2.65 -17.56 11.50
CA LYS A 139 1.23 -17.94 11.36
C LYS A 139 0.40 -16.82 10.75
N LEU A 140 0.53 -15.60 11.28
CA LEU A 140 -0.23 -14.45 10.80
C LEU A 140 0.17 -14.06 9.38
N TRP A 141 1.47 -14.03 9.08
CA TRP A 141 1.96 -13.73 7.73
C TRP A 141 1.51 -14.76 6.71
N PHE A 142 1.65 -16.06 7.02
CA PHE A 142 1.20 -17.13 6.14
C PHE A 142 -0.29 -17.03 5.84
N MET A 143 -1.11 -16.82 6.88
CA MET A 143 -2.56 -16.69 6.71
C MET A 143 -2.96 -15.43 5.96
N ALA A 144 -2.25 -14.32 6.16
CA ALA A 144 -2.43 -13.11 5.36
C ALA A 144 -2.10 -13.35 3.89
N THR A 145 -0.98 -14.03 3.58
CA THR A 145 -0.59 -14.35 2.21
C THR A 145 -1.60 -15.28 1.53
N VAL A 146 -2.03 -16.36 2.20
CA VAL A 146 -3.03 -17.29 1.66
C VAL A 146 -4.37 -16.58 1.43
N SER A 147 -4.82 -15.78 2.40
CA SER A 147 -6.06 -15.01 2.27
C SER A 147 -5.99 -14.03 1.11
N PHE A 148 -4.87 -13.36 0.93
CA PHE A 148 -4.64 -12.42 -0.17
C PHE A 148 -4.70 -13.12 -1.54
N ILE A 149 -4.06 -14.29 -1.68
CA ILE A 149 -4.11 -15.09 -2.91
C ILE A 149 -5.53 -15.56 -3.20
N VAL A 150 -6.25 -16.07 -2.19
CA VAL A 150 -7.64 -16.52 -2.34
C VAL A 150 -8.55 -15.37 -2.76
N LEU A 151 -8.40 -14.19 -2.15
CA LEU A 151 -9.15 -12.99 -2.54
C LEU A 151 -8.86 -12.57 -3.98
N LEU A 152 -7.60 -12.62 -4.42
CA LEU A 152 -7.26 -12.31 -5.80
C LEU A 152 -7.85 -13.31 -6.79
N LEU A 153 -7.87 -14.60 -6.46
CA LEU A 153 -8.43 -15.63 -7.34
C LEU A 153 -9.96 -15.58 -7.41
N CYS A 154 -10.63 -15.38 -6.28
CA CYS A 154 -12.09 -15.43 -6.21
C CYS A 154 -12.78 -14.08 -6.47
N ALA A 155 -12.15 -12.99 -6.06
CA ALA A 155 -12.72 -11.64 -6.10
C ALA A 155 -11.80 -10.62 -6.81
N GLY A 156 -10.72 -11.06 -7.46
CA GLY A 156 -9.73 -10.18 -8.09
C GLY A 156 -10.34 -9.20 -9.08
N HIS A 157 -11.28 -9.64 -9.91
CA HIS A 157 -11.99 -8.75 -10.83
C HIS A 157 -12.75 -7.64 -10.10
N VAL A 158 -13.44 -7.95 -8.99
CA VAL A 158 -14.16 -6.97 -8.18
C VAL A 158 -13.18 -5.98 -7.55
N LEU A 159 -12.05 -6.47 -7.02
CA LEU A 159 -11.00 -5.62 -6.45
C LEU A 159 -10.38 -4.67 -7.49
N LEU A 160 -10.12 -5.16 -8.71
CA LEU A 160 -9.60 -4.34 -9.81
C LEU A 160 -10.61 -3.27 -10.24
N TRP A 161 -11.90 -3.60 -10.29
CA TRP A 161 -12.94 -2.60 -10.57
C TRP A 161 -13.06 -1.54 -9.50
N ILE A 162 -13.02 -1.94 -8.22
CA ILE A 162 -13.03 -1.00 -7.10
C ILE A 162 -11.79 -0.11 -7.17
N LEU A 163 -10.62 -0.67 -7.48
CA LEU A 163 -9.39 0.09 -7.64
C LEU A 163 -9.53 1.14 -8.76
N ILE A 164 -10.06 0.77 -9.93
CA ILE A 164 -10.25 1.69 -11.05
C ILE A 164 -11.28 2.77 -10.72
N PHE A 165 -12.44 2.39 -10.18
CA PHE A 165 -13.52 3.34 -9.86
C PHE A 165 -13.23 4.23 -8.66
N THR A 166 -12.22 3.91 -7.85
CA THR A 166 -11.75 4.80 -6.78
C THR A 166 -10.59 5.65 -7.23
N LEU A 167 -9.57 5.04 -7.85
CA LEU A 167 -8.37 5.77 -8.26
C LEU A 167 -8.64 6.76 -9.39
N LEU A 168 -9.42 6.38 -10.42
CA LEU A 168 -9.64 7.29 -11.54
C LEU A 168 -10.32 8.59 -11.09
N PRO A 169 -11.46 8.57 -10.35
CA PRO A 169 -12.08 9.80 -9.90
C PRO A 169 -11.21 10.59 -8.93
N VAL A 170 -10.51 9.92 -8.00
CA VAL A 170 -9.63 10.59 -7.04
C VAL A 170 -8.46 11.27 -7.73
N LEU A 171 -7.81 10.60 -8.69
CA LEU A 171 -6.69 11.17 -9.45
C LEU A 171 -7.17 12.29 -10.38
N THR A 172 -8.29 12.11 -11.06
CA THR A 172 -8.89 13.15 -11.90
C THR A 172 -9.26 14.37 -11.06
N HIS A 173 -9.90 14.17 -9.91
CA HIS A 173 -10.22 15.25 -8.97
C HIS A 173 -8.94 15.94 -8.47
N ALA A 174 -7.96 15.17 -7.99
CA ALA A 174 -6.71 15.71 -7.46
C ALA A 174 -5.85 16.42 -8.53
N ALA A 175 -5.94 16.01 -9.80
CA ALA A 175 -5.22 16.65 -10.90
C ALA A 175 -5.89 17.94 -11.41
N LEU A 176 -7.23 17.97 -11.43
CA LEU A 176 -8.01 19.08 -11.97
C LEU A 176 -8.37 20.14 -10.93
N HIS A 177 -8.44 19.77 -9.65
CA HIS A 177 -8.72 20.70 -8.57
C HIS A 177 -7.54 21.66 -8.38
N VAL A 178 -7.81 22.97 -8.40
CA VAL A 178 -6.81 23.99 -8.09
C VAL A 178 -6.45 23.84 -6.62
N PRO A 179 -5.16 23.74 -6.28
CA PRO A 179 -4.75 23.64 -4.89
C PRO A 179 -5.12 24.96 -4.22
N MET A 180 -6.09 24.93 -3.30
CA MET A 180 -6.39 26.10 -2.48
C MET A 180 -5.11 26.51 -1.74
N HIS A 181 -4.87 27.82 -1.67
CA HIS A 181 -3.83 28.36 -0.82
C HIS A 181 -4.13 27.96 0.63
N ILE A 182 -3.43 26.94 1.10
CA ILE A 182 -3.33 26.67 2.53
C ILE A 182 -2.58 27.89 3.07
N GLU A 183 -3.29 28.86 3.66
CA GLU A 183 -2.61 29.79 4.56
C GLU A 183 -1.90 28.92 5.59
N PRO A 184 -0.59 29.12 5.81
CA PRO A 184 0.16 28.31 6.76
C PRO A 184 -0.56 28.41 8.10
N ASN A 185 -1.18 27.30 8.50
CA ASN A 185 -1.76 27.21 9.81
C ASN A 185 -0.58 27.33 10.77
N LYS A 186 -0.61 28.36 11.61
CA LYS A 186 0.42 28.74 12.60
C LYS A 186 0.63 27.69 13.71
N LYS A 187 0.40 26.41 13.42
CA LYS A 187 0.55 25.26 14.32
C LYS A 187 1.38 24.13 13.71
N ASP A 188 1.90 24.30 12.50
CA ASP A 188 2.80 23.35 11.84
C ASP A 188 4.28 23.78 11.91
N ASP A 189 4.63 24.71 12.81
CA ASP A 189 6.01 25.18 13.03
C ASP A 189 6.89 24.14 13.75
N ASP A 190 6.37 22.95 14.09
CA ASP A 190 7.11 21.82 14.67
C ASP A 190 7.30 20.64 13.69
N ILE A 191 7.39 20.93 12.39
CA ILE A 191 7.94 19.99 11.41
C ILE A 191 9.29 20.52 10.97
N ASP A 192 10.34 20.07 11.65
CA ASP A 192 11.73 20.29 11.24
C ASP A 192 11.89 19.96 9.75
N PRO A 193 12.33 20.92 8.91
CA PRO A 193 12.66 20.67 7.53
C PRO A 193 14.06 20.07 7.46
N GLU A 194 14.24 18.86 7.98
CA GLU A 194 15.50 18.14 7.86
C GLU A 194 15.27 16.72 7.34
N VAL A 195 14.70 16.62 6.12
CA VAL A 195 14.88 15.44 5.28
C VAL A 195 15.31 15.86 3.87
N CYS A 196 16.64 15.86 3.74
CA CYS A 196 17.47 15.64 2.54
C CYS A 196 18.01 16.87 1.77
N PRO A 197 19.22 17.35 2.14
CA PRO A 197 20.01 18.27 1.33
C PRO A 197 20.85 17.49 0.31
N HIS A 198 20.27 17.03 -0.80
CA HIS A 198 21.12 16.51 -1.91
C HIS A 198 20.49 16.50 -3.31
N CYS A 199 19.36 17.17 -3.56
CA CYS A 199 18.76 17.23 -4.90
C CYS A 199 18.69 18.64 -5.50
N THR A 200 19.70 19.48 -5.26
CA THR A 200 19.90 20.75 -5.97
C THR A 200 21.35 20.92 -6.37
N GLU A 201 21.80 20.09 -7.30
CA GLU A 201 22.96 20.41 -8.14
C GLU A 201 22.86 19.63 -9.45
N SER A 202 22.24 20.26 -10.45
CA SER A 202 22.45 20.06 -11.90
C SER A 202 21.22 20.57 -12.65
N LEU A 203 21.19 21.87 -12.92
CA LEU A 203 20.60 22.49 -14.11
C LEU A 203 20.74 24.02 -13.98
N PHE A 204 21.99 24.45 -14.13
CA PHE A 204 22.35 25.69 -14.83
C PHE A 204 23.29 25.28 -15.95
#